data_AF-A0A2G5I5D0-F1
#
_entry.id   AF-A0A2G5I5D0-F1
#
_cell.length_a   1.000
_cell.length_b   1.000
_cell.length_c   1.000
_cell.angle_alpha   90.00
_cell.angle_beta   90.00
_cell.angle_gamma   90.00
#
_symmetry.space_group_name_H-M   'P 1'
#
loop_
_entity.id
_entity.type
_entity.pdbx_description
1 polymer ?
#
loop_
_entity_poly.entity_id
_entity_poly.type
_entity_poly.pdbx_seq_one_letter_code
_entity_poly.pdbx_strand_id
1 'polypeptide(L)'
;MPSIQSILPAMIGLLTLSNQVQAVPTPTGGLVKRLGCYGDSSDMSFYSLHGLGYSGDITQEVKNDIHTTCTKAAGKTIKASEPFWLCTNWEKTAKGKSAALECYESCQPGIDISGSNSAVIDAGVQACRDICKLTRGEPDLADDGWNHIDWAIEVRGGQTEQVITYETCKAAFETELGGCSSGSEQNHDGFWFRIDPNARKCPA
;
A
#
# COMPACT_ATOMS: atom_id res chain seq x y z
N MET A 1 46.16 -17.29 -83.56
CA MET A 1 45.66 -16.36 -82.52
C MET A 1 45.28 -17.19 -81.30
N PRO A 2 45.91 -16.97 -80.12
CA PRO A 2 45.69 -17.71 -78.86
C PRO A 2 44.48 -17.10 -78.10
N SER A 3 43.92 -17.57 -76.98
CA SER A 3 44.29 -18.51 -75.91
C SER A 3 43.01 -18.98 -75.18
N ILE A 4 43.09 -20.14 -74.51
CA ILE A 4 42.12 -20.69 -73.54
C ILE A 4 42.43 -20.14 -72.12
N GLN A 5 41.48 -20.34 -71.19
CA GLN A 5 41.48 -20.15 -69.71
C GLN A 5 41.05 -18.75 -69.24
N SER A 6 40.38 -18.54 -68.10
CA SER A 6 39.70 -19.31 -67.05
C SER A 6 39.36 -18.26 -65.96
N ILE A 7 38.27 -18.42 -65.19
CA ILE A 7 38.20 -18.30 -63.70
C ILE A 7 36.76 -18.03 -63.24
N LEU A 8 36.22 -19.10 -62.63
CA LEU A 8 35.24 -19.33 -61.56
C LEU A 8 34.19 -18.31 -61.07
N PRO A 9 33.06 -18.82 -60.52
CA PRO A 9 31.91 -18.09 -60.04
C PRO A 9 32.02 -17.69 -58.56
N ALA A 10 31.36 -16.59 -58.18
CA ALA A 10 31.16 -16.21 -56.79
C ALA A 10 30.16 -17.16 -56.11
N MET A 11 30.63 -17.88 -55.09
CA MET A 11 29.84 -18.76 -54.25
C MET A 11 28.86 -17.96 -53.37
N ILE A 12 27.58 -18.30 -53.47
CA ILE A 12 26.54 -17.93 -52.51
C ILE A 12 26.72 -18.86 -51.29
N GLY A 13 27.31 -18.34 -50.23
CA GLY A 13 27.44 -19.01 -48.94
C GLY A 13 26.16 -18.86 -48.13
N LEU A 14 25.48 -20.00 -47.95
CA LEU A 14 24.34 -20.25 -47.07
C LEU A 14 24.72 -19.95 -45.60
N LEU A 15 24.09 -18.95 -44.98
CA LEU A 15 24.18 -18.75 -43.53
C LEU A 15 23.01 -19.46 -42.85
N THR A 16 23.32 -20.56 -42.18
CA THR A 16 22.43 -21.32 -41.31
C THR A 16 22.16 -20.54 -40.02
N LEU A 17 20.91 -20.10 -39.82
CA LEU A 17 20.44 -19.62 -38.52
C LEU A 17 20.27 -20.83 -37.59
N SER A 18 21.26 -21.05 -36.72
CA SER A 18 21.13 -21.98 -35.59
C SER A 18 20.16 -21.39 -34.58
N ASN A 19 19.04 -22.09 -34.32
CA ASN A 19 18.18 -21.85 -33.17
C ASN A 19 18.96 -22.12 -31.87
N GLN A 20 19.57 -21.09 -31.31
CA GLN A 20 20.00 -21.09 -29.92
C GLN A 20 18.76 -20.72 -29.09
N VAL A 21 18.10 -21.74 -28.53
CA VAL A 21 17.17 -21.56 -27.41
C VAL A 21 18.01 -21.05 -26.24
N GLN A 22 18.11 -19.74 -26.10
CA GLN A 22 18.69 -19.13 -24.91
C GLN A 22 17.76 -19.47 -23.75
N ALA A 23 18.26 -20.31 -22.84
CA ALA A 23 17.65 -20.53 -21.54
C ALA A 23 17.42 -19.16 -20.90
N VAL A 24 16.16 -18.83 -20.64
CA VAL A 24 15.78 -17.66 -19.85
C VAL A 24 16.46 -17.81 -18.49
N PRO A 25 17.30 -16.86 -18.06
CA PRO A 25 17.86 -16.93 -16.73
C PRO A 25 16.71 -16.78 -15.74
N THR A 26 16.51 -17.81 -14.91
CA THR A 26 15.66 -17.73 -13.72
C THR A 26 16.10 -16.50 -12.93
N PRO A 27 15.21 -15.54 -12.61
CA PRO A 27 15.61 -14.42 -11.78
C PRO A 27 15.97 -14.99 -10.41
N THR A 28 17.24 -14.90 -10.07
CA THR A 28 17.74 -15.09 -8.72
C THR A 28 16.96 -14.15 -7.79
N GLY A 29 16.33 -14.73 -6.77
CA GLY A 29 15.44 -14.04 -5.82
C GLY A 29 16.15 -12.96 -5.02
N GLY A 30 16.34 -11.79 -5.63
CA GLY A 30 16.43 -10.51 -4.95
C GLY A 30 15.02 -10.03 -4.66
N LEU A 31 14.77 -9.65 -3.42
CA LEU A 31 13.48 -9.14 -2.93
C LEU A 31 12.96 -8.02 -3.84
N VAL A 32 12.03 -8.36 -4.74
CA VAL A 32 11.21 -7.37 -5.43
C VAL A 32 10.38 -6.72 -4.34
N LYS A 33 10.70 -5.46 -4.00
CA LYS A 33 9.76 -4.60 -3.29
C LYS A 33 8.47 -4.65 -4.14
N ARG A 34 7.43 -5.36 -3.69
CA ARG A 34 6.17 -5.54 -4.45
C ARG A 34 5.73 -4.15 -4.91
N LEU A 35 5.55 -3.98 -6.22
CA LEU A 35 5.63 -2.71 -6.95
C LEU A 35 4.61 -1.61 -6.58
N GLY A 36 3.83 -1.79 -5.51
CA GLY A 36 2.96 -0.75 -4.97
C GLY A 36 2.65 -0.87 -3.49
N CYS A 37 3.42 -1.63 -2.69
CA CYS A 37 3.32 -1.49 -1.23
C CYS A 37 3.74 -0.08 -0.83
N TYR A 38 2.99 0.54 0.08
CA TYR A 38 3.50 1.73 0.73
C TYR A 38 4.76 1.38 1.50
N GLY A 39 5.77 2.27 1.41
CA GLY A 39 7.03 2.08 2.12
C GLY A 39 6.84 2.16 3.64
N ASP A 40 7.91 1.92 4.38
CA ASP A 40 7.96 1.97 5.85
C ASP A 40 7.63 3.36 6.44
N SER A 41 7.36 4.35 5.58
CA SER A 41 6.90 5.70 5.89
C SER A 41 5.40 5.91 5.72
N SER A 42 4.62 4.85 5.49
CA SER A 42 3.15 4.91 5.53
C SER A 42 2.69 5.22 6.95
N ASP A 43 1.64 6.03 7.06
CA ASP A 43 1.19 6.59 8.33
C ASP A 43 0.70 5.50 9.32
N MET A 44 0.30 4.32 8.82
CA MET A 44 -0.18 3.24 9.68
C MET A 44 -0.05 1.83 9.03
N SER A 45 0.15 0.81 9.86
CA SER A 45 0.04 -0.60 9.44
C SER A 45 -1.37 -1.15 9.70
N PHE A 46 -1.78 -2.22 9.00
CA PHE A 46 -3.04 -2.91 9.31
C PHE A 46 -3.11 -3.28 10.80
N TYR A 47 -2.04 -3.86 11.37
CA TYR A 47 -2.00 -4.26 12.78
C TYR A 47 -2.29 -3.12 13.78
N SER A 48 -2.13 -1.87 13.36
CA SER A 48 -2.40 -0.69 14.18
C SER A 48 -3.85 -0.18 14.11
N LEU A 49 -4.73 -0.80 13.29
CA LEU A 49 -6.12 -0.38 13.11
C LEU A 49 -6.93 -0.38 14.42
N HIS A 50 -6.65 -1.30 15.35
CA HIS A 50 -7.27 -1.32 16.68
C HIS A 50 -6.53 -0.48 17.74
N GLY A 51 -5.58 0.36 17.33
CA GLY A 51 -4.76 1.19 18.19
C GLY A 51 -3.48 0.51 18.67
N LEU A 52 -2.64 1.29 19.34
CA LEU A 52 -1.29 0.88 19.74
C LEU A 52 -1.30 -0.27 20.75
N GLY A 53 -0.39 -1.23 20.62
CA GLY A 53 -0.28 -2.34 21.57
C GLY A 53 -1.40 -3.39 21.47
N TYR A 54 -2.31 -3.26 20.50
CA TYR A 54 -3.06 -4.40 20.00
C TYR A 54 -2.07 -5.35 19.29
N SER A 55 -2.15 -6.63 19.64
CA SER A 55 -1.26 -7.68 19.11
C SER A 55 -2.05 -8.87 18.58
N GLY A 56 -3.35 -8.70 18.37
CA GLY A 56 -4.20 -9.72 17.77
C GLY A 56 -3.97 -9.77 16.26
N ASP A 57 -4.15 -10.96 15.69
CA ASP A 57 -4.23 -11.10 14.24
C ASP A 57 -5.57 -10.56 13.74
N ILE A 58 -5.53 -9.44 13.02
CA ILE A 58 -6.72 -8.81 12.44
C ILE A 58 -7.00 -9.26 11.01
N THR A 59 -6.23 -10.20 10.47
CA THR A 59 -6.32 -10.60 9.05
C THR A 59 -7.74 -10.99 8.66
N GLN A 60 -8.46 -11.71 9.52
CA GLN A 60 -9.83 -12.11 9.24
C GLN A 60 -10.81 -10.94 9.30
N GLU A 61 -10.59 -9.98 10.19
CA GLU A 61 -11.41 -8.76 10.28
C GLU A 61 -11.25 -7.92 9.01
N VAL A 62 -10.01 -7.73 8.55
CA VAL A 62 -9.74 -7.00 7.31
C VAL A 62 -10.33 -7.75 6.10
N LYS A 63 -10.27 -9.08 6.06
CA LYS A 63 -10.95 -9.89 5.03
C LYS A 63 -12.47 -9.72 5.03
N ASN A 64 -13.08 -9.57 6.21
CA ASN A 64 -14.52 -9.29 6.30
C ASN A 64 -14.85 -7.88 5.80
N ASP A 65 -13.98 -6.90 6.04
CA ASP A 65 -14.15 -5.56 5.49
C ASP A 65 -13.93 -5.52 3.97
N ILE A 66 -12.94 -6.28 3.45
CA ILE A 66 -12.77 -6.54 2.00
C ILE A 66 -14.07 -7.10 1.40
N HIS A 67 -14.67 -8.11 2.04
CA HIS A 67 -15.94 -8.68 1.59
C HIS A 67 -17.05 -7.62 1.51
N THR A 68 -17.16 -6.77 2.53
CA THR A 68 -18.15 -5.69 2.58
C THR A 68 -17.91 -4.65 1.50
N THR A 69 -16.67 -4.22 1.32
CA THR A 69 -16.22 -3.27 0.30
C THR A 69 -16.52 -3.82 -1.10
N CYS A 70 -16.14 -5.06 -1.38
CA CYS A 70 -16.37 -5.68 -2.69
C CYS A 70 -17.84 -5.94 -2.98
N THR A 71 -18.65 -6.23 -1.96
CA THR A 71 -20.12 -6.32 -2.13
C THR A 71 -20.72 -4.98 -2.54
N LYS A 72 -20.19 -3.85 -2.02
CA LYS A 72 -20.62 -2.51 -2.42
C LYS A 72 -20.11 -2.09 -3.79
N ALA A 73 -18.93 -2.57 -4.18
CA ALA A 73 -18.31 -2.24 -5.47
C ALA A 73 -18.91 -3.04 -6.63
N ALA A 74 -19.25 -4.31 -6.41
CA ALA A 74 -19.64 -5.24 -7.46
C ALA A 74 -20.78 -4.72 -8.36
N GLY A 75 -20.59 -4.85 -9.67
CA GLY A 75 -21.54 -4.42 -10.69
C GLY A 75 -21.47 -2.93 -11.04
N LYS A 76 -20.66 -2.13 -10.35
CA LYS A 76 -20.42 -0.72 -10.73
C LYS A 76 -19.55 -0.65 -11.98
N THR A 77 -19.87 0.30 -12.85
CA THR A 77 -18.99 0.69 -13.96
C THR A 77 -17.99 1.70 -13.42
N ILE A 78 -16.71 1.36 -13.44
CA ILE A 78 -15.61 2.23 -13.03
C ILE A 78 -15.07 2.94 -14.27
N LYS A 79 -15.06 4.28 -14.22
CA LYS A 79 -14.48 5.14 -15.25
C LYS A 79 -13.53 6.13 -14.59
N ALA A 80 -12.57 6.66 -15.34
CA ALA A 80 -11.52 7.53 -14.77
C ALA A 80 -12.07 8.77 -14.06
N SER A 81 -13.24 9.27 -14.47
CA SER A 81 -13.93 10.40 -13.84
C SER A 81 -14.83 10.03 -12.66
N GLU A 82 -15.07 8.75 -12.42
CA GLU A 82 -15.94 8.23 -11.36
C GLU A 82 -15.32 6.93 -10.80
N PRO A 83 -14.23 7.05 -10.03
CA PRO A 83 -13.67 5.89 -9.34
C PRO A 83 -14.61 5.44 -8.23
N PHE A 84 -14.49 4.18 -7.82
CA PHE A 84 -15.13 3.73 -6.59
C PHE A 84 -14.28 4.14 -5.40
N TRP A 85 -14.88 4.87 -4.47
CA TRP A 85 -14.29 5.28 -3.21
C TRP A 85 -15.14 4.76 -2.05
N LEU A 86 -14.49 4.23 -1.04
CA LEU A 86 -15.11 3.93 0.24
C LEU A 86 -14.11 4.22 1.35
N CYS A 87 -14.60 4.72 2.47
CA CYS A 87 -13.86 4.77 3.71
C CYS A 87 -14.63 3.96 4.77
N THR A 88 -13.92 3.11 5.51
CA THR A 88 -14.50 2.32 6.61
C THR A 88 -13.84 2.68 7.92
N ASN A 89 -14.66 3.00 8.92
CA ASN A 89 -14.17 3.31 10.27
C ASN A 89 -13.83 2.02 11.04
N TRP A 90 -12.74 2.07 11.79
CA TRP A 90 -12.21 0.99 12.62
C TRP A 90 -12.08 1.47 14.07
N GLU A 91 -12.84 0.87 14.97
CA GLU A 91 -12.79 1.29 16.37
C GLU A 91 -11.50 0.81 17.04
N LYS A 92 -10.83 1.72 17.75
CA LYS A 92 -9.70 1.36 18.60
C LYS A 92 -10.19 0.59 19.81
N THR A 93 -9.49 -0.47 20.16
CA THR A 93 -9.77 -1.25 21.38
C THR A 93 -9.44 -0.41 22.63
N ALA A 94 -10.02 -0.77 23.77
CA ALA A 94 -9.68 -0.14 25.06
C ALA A 94 -8.17 -0.24 25.36
N LYS A 95 -7.55 -1.39 25.06
CA LYS A 95 -6.09 -1.57 25.18
C LYS A 95 -5.32 -0.65 24.23
N GLY A 96 -5.80 -0.51 23.00
CA GLY A 96 -5.29 0.43 22.00
C GLY A 96 -5.28 1.88 22.49
N LYS A 97 -6.39 2.30 23.09
CA LYS A 97 -6.59 3.63 23.68
C LYS A 97 -5.69 3.85 24.90
N SER A 98 -5.57 2.87 25.81
CA SER A 98 -4.72 2.96 27.01
C SER A 98 -3.22 3.02 26.69
N ALA A 99 -2.73 2.22 25.73
CA ALA A 99 -1.31 2.24 25.36
C ALA A 99 -0.91 3.56 24.70
N ALA A 100 -1.81 4.19 23.94
CA ALA A 100 -1.61 5.53 23.40
C ALA A 100 -1.50 6.58 24.52
N LEU A 101 -2.35 6.48 25.55
CA LEU A 101 -2.30 7.34 26.73
C LEU A 101 -1.00 7.15 27.54
N GLU A 102 -0.58 5.91 27.81
CA GLU A 102 0.68 5.60 28.52
C GLU A 102 1.91 6.11 27.74
N CYS A 103 1.89 5.99 26.41
CA CYS A 103 2.97 6.54 25.56
C CYS A 103 3.06 8.06 25.68
N TYR A 104 1.92 8.75 25.75
CA TYR A 104 1.88 10.19 25.95
C TYR A 104 2.39 10.58 27.36
N GLU A 105 1.88 9.92 28.41
CA GLU A 105 2.28 10.19 29.79
C GLU A 105 3.79 9.94 30.02
N SER A 106 4.34 8.89 29.40
CA SER A 106 5.78 8.57 29.45
C SER A 106 6.67 9.51 28.64
N CYS A 107 6.11 10.31 27.72
CA CYS A 107 6.81 11.44 27.10
C CYS A 107 6.70 12.74 27.92
N GLN A 108 5.75 12.82 28.85
CA GLN A 108 5.57 13.95 29.75
C GLN A 108 6.24 13.91 31.14
N PRO A 109 7.12 12.96 31.53
CA PRO A 109 7.57 12.90 32.92
C PRO A 109 8.50 14.09 33.22
N GLY A 110 7.99 15.04 34.00
CA GLY A 110 8.79 16.09 34.64
C GLY A 110 9.12 17.33 33.81
N ILE A 111 8.38 17.64 32.74
CA ILE A 111 8.54 18.94 32.06
C ILE A 111 7.91 20.03 32.95
N ASP A 112 8.73 20.67 33.78
CA ASP A 112 8.37 21.92 34.47
C ASP A 112 8.44 23.08 33.46
N ILE A 113 7.28 23.46 32.94
CA ILE A 113 7.10 24.60 32.02
C ILE A 113 6.69 25.88 32.73
N SER A 114 6.74 25.93 34.06
CA SER A 114 6.44 27.16 34.79
C SER A 114 7.44 28.27 34.40
N GLY A 115 6.92 29.36 33.81
CA GLY A 115 7.72 30.50 33.33
C GLY A 115 8.23 30.41 31.88
N SER A 116 7.93 29.34 31.15
CA SER A 116 8.27 29.22 29.73
C SER A 116 7.29 30.00 28.84
N ASN A 117 7.79 30.64 27.78
CA ASN A 117 6.92 31.27 26.77
C ASN A 117 6.23 30.19 25.90
N SER A 118 5.13 30.55 25.22
CA SER A 118 4.31 29.59 24.46
C SER A 118 5.10 28.76 23.46
N ALA A 119 6.12 29.36 22.81
CA ALA A 119 6.94 28.67 21.82
C ALA A 119 7.76 27.49 22.39
N VAL A 120 8.21 27.59 23.65
CA VAL A 120 8.94 26.50 24.33
C VAL A 120 7.99 25.38 24.75
N ILE A 121 6.76 25.72 25.14
CA ILE A 121 5.70 24.74 25.43
C ILE A 121 5.32 23.99 24.15
N ASP A 122 5.12 24.71 23.04
CA ASP A 122 4.80 24.13 21.74
C ASP A 122 5.92 23.22 21.23
N ALA A 123 7.18 23.62 21.41
CA ALA A 123 8.35 22.79 21.06
C ALA A 123 8.45 21.51 21.92
N GLY A 124 8.15 21.59 23.22
CA GLY A 124 8.14 20.42 24.11
C GLY A 124 7.03 19.43 23.78
N VAL A 125 5.83 19.94 23.47
CA VAL A 125 4.70 19.13 22.98
C VAL A 125 5.02 18.50 21.63
N GLN A 126 5.65 19.25 20.72
CA GLN A 126 6.07 18.74 19.42
C GLN A 126 7.16 17.66 19.56
N ALA A 127 8.15 17.85 20.42
CA ALA A 127 9.17 16.84 20.69
C ALA A 127 8.59 15.56 21.32
N CYS A 128 7.61 15.67 22.21
CA CYS A 128 6.87 14.51 22.73
C CYS A 128 6.11 13.79 21.61
N ARG A 129 5.40 14.54 20.76
CA ARG A 129 4.75 13.99 19.57
C ARG A 129 5.76 13.31 18.66
N ASP A 130 6.93 13.90 18.43
CA ASP A 130 7.97 13.35 17.57
C ASP A 130 8.62 12.10 18.16
N ILE A 131 8.79 12.02 19.49
CA ILE A 131 9.24 10.81 20.19
C ILE A 131 8.18 9.70 20.08
N CYS A 132 6.89 10.02 20.25
CA CYS A 132 5.80 9.09 20.02
C CYS A 132 5.68 8.67 18.53
N LYS A 133 5.90 9.59 17.59
CA LYS A 133 5.96 9.33 16.13
C LYS A 133 7.09 8.36 15.81
N LEU A 134 8.29 8.62 16.32
CA LEU A 134 9.49 7.82 16.05
C LEU A 134 9.43 6.41 16.65
N THR A 135 8.58 6.18 17.65
CA THR A 135 8.46 4.86 18.28
C THR A 135 7.26 4.03 17.82
N ARG A 136 6.07 4.61 17.51
CA ARG A 136 4.86 3.77 17.38
C ARG A 136 3.73 4.21 16.43
N GLY A 137 3.85 5.25 15.62
CA GLY A 137 2.68 5.76 14.87
C GLY A 137 1.75 6.54 15.80
N GLU A 138 1.31 7.71 15.36
CA GLU A 138 0.88 8.79 16.26
C GLU A 138 -0.23 8.42 17.27
N PRO A 139 -0.01 8.66 18.58
CA PRO A 139 -1.11 8.93 19.50
C PRO A 139 -1.51 10.39 19.28
N ASP A 140 -2.50 10.60 18.41
CA ASP A 140 -3.09 11.92 18.30
C ASP A 140 -3.86 12.23 19.58
N LEU A 141 -3.45 13.27 20.30
CA LEU A 141 -4.05 13.68 21.57
C LEU A 141 -5.49 14.22 21.43
N ALA A 142 -5.97 14.34 20.20
CA ALA A 142 -7.38 14.45 19.85
C ALA A 142 -7.85 13.09 19.30
N ASP A 143 -7.73 12.03 20.11
CA ASP A 143 -8.14 10.68 19.74
C ASP A 143 -9.67 10.65 19.69
N ASP A 144 -10.24 10.57 18.48
CA ASP A 144 -11.66 10.33 18.31
C ASP A 144 -12.05 8.86 18.61
N GLY A 145 -11.07 8.00 18.90
CA GLY A 145 -11.23 6.59 19.21
C GLY A 145 -11.28 5.71 17.96
N TRP A 146 -10.99 6.25 16.79
CA TRP A 146 -11.13 5.57 15.51
C TRP A 146 -9.84 5.63 14.69
N ASN A 147 -9.70 4.62 13.84
CA ASN A 147 -8.87 4.61 12.65
C ASN A 147 -9.77 4.35 11.45
N HIS A 148 -9.22 4.28 10.24
CA HIS A 148 -9.99 3.89 9.07
C HIS A 148 -9.15 3.14 8.04
N ILE A 149 -9.82 2.58 7.05
CA ILE A 149 -9.20 2.15 5.79
C ILE A 149 -9.86 2.93 4.65
N ASP A 150 -9.03 3.53 3.80
CA ASP A 150 -9.45 4.08 2.51
C ASP A 150 -9.32 3.02 1.42
N TRP A 151 -10.40 2.85 0.67
CA TRP A 151 -10.53 1.89 -0.40
C TRP A 151 -10.73 2.62 -1.72
N ALA A 152 -9.98 2.23 -2.74
CA ALA A 152 -10.18 2.71 -4.11
C ALA A 152 -10.24 1.57 -5.11
N ILE A 153 -11.10 1.74 -6.11
CA ILE A 153 -11.02 1.00 -7.37
C ILE A 153 -11.12 2.01 -8.50
N GLU A 154 -10.07 2.09 -9.30
CA GLU A 154 -9.94 3.09 -10.34
C GLU A 154 -9.62 2.45 -11.69
N VAL A 155 -9.94 3.16 -12.77
CA VAL A 155 -9.30 2.96 -14.08
C VAL A 155 -8.56 4.25 -14.41
N ARG A 156 -7.34 4.17 -14.92
CA ARG A 156 -6.50 5.34 -15.17
C ARG A 156 -6.66 5.87 -16.60
N GLY A 157 -6.22 7.11 -16.81
CA GLY A 157 -6.37 7.82 -18.08
C GLY A 157 -5.89 6.99 -19.27
N GLY A 158 -6.74 6.88 -20.29
CA GLY A 158 -6.50 6.08 -21.49
C GLY A 158 -7.09 4.66 -21.46
N GLN A 159 -7.58 4.20 -20.31
CA GLN A 159 -8.31 2.93 -20.20
C GLN A 159 -9.81 3.13 -20.46
N THR A 160 -10.45 2.12 -21.05
CA THR A 160 -11.91 2.07 -21.18
C THR A 160 -12.54 1.87 -19.81
N GLU A 161 -13.76 2.38 -19.64
CA GLU A 161 -14.55 2.07 -18.45
C GLU A 161 -14.86 0.56 -18.38
N GLN A 162 -14.90 0.02 -17.16
CA GLN A 162 -15.02 -1.42 -16.94
C GLN A 162 -15.94 -1.71 -15.74
N VAL A 163 -16.70 -2.79 -15.83
CA VAL A 163 -17.55 -3.25 -14.73
C VAL A 163 -16.73 -4.11 -13.78
N ILE A 164 -16.67 -3.73 -12.50
CA ILE A 164 -15.95 -4.51 -11.49
C ILE A 164 -16.82 -5.66 -10.98
N THR A 165 -16.26 -6.88 -10.94
CA THR A 165 -16.91 -8.05 -10.34
C THR A 165 -16.52 -8.17 -8.87
N TYR A 166 -17.35 -8.89 -8.11
CA TYR A 166 -17.03 -9.20 -6.71
C TYR A 166 -15.73 -10.01 -6.60
N GLU A 167 -15.55 -11.00 -7.48
CA GLU A 167 -14.42 -11.94 -7.48
C GLU A 167 -13.11 -11.22 -7.80
N THR A 168 -13.09 -10.36 -8.83
CA THR A 168 -11.92 -9.54 -9.16
C THR A 168 -11.56 -8.60 -8.02
N CYS A 169 -12.56 -7.92 -7.44
CA CYS A 169 -12.33 -7.03 -6.30
C CYS A 169 -11.73 -7.77 -5.11
N LYS A 170 -12.32 -8.92 -4.74
CA LYS A 170 -11.89 -9.70 -3.58
C LYS A 170 -10.47 -10.23 -3.78
N ALA A 171 -10.19 -10.82 -4.94
CA ALA A 171 -8.89 -11.40 -5.25
C ALA A 171 -7.77 -10.34 -5.23
N ALA A 172 -8.04 -9.14 -5.79
CA ALA A 172 -7.09 -8.04 -5.77
C ALA A 172 -6.81 -7.57 -4.33
N PHE A 173 -7.83 -7.22 -3.55
CA PHE A 173 -7.60 -6.73 -2.18
C PHE A 173 -6.99 -7.78 -1.24
N GLU A 174 -7.33 -9.07 -1.38
CA GLU A 174 -6.67 -10.13 -0.60
C GLU A 174 -5.21 -10.32 -0.99
N THR A 175 -4.86 -10.12 -2.27
CA THR A 175 -3.47 -10.14 -2.75
C THR A 175 -2.68 -8.98 -2.15
N GLU A 176 -3.28 -7.79 -2.09
CA GLU A 176 -2.69 -6.59 -1.49
C GLU A 176 -2.45 -6.77 0.01
N LEU A 177 -3.47 -7.21 0.76
CA LEU A 177 -3.36 -7.49 2.20
C LEU A 177 -2.26 -8.52 2.51
N GLY A 178 -2.15 -9.58 1.71
CA GLY A 178 -1.13 -10.62 1.90
C GLY A 178 0.28 -10.20 1.48
N GLY A 179 0.43 -9.06 0.81
CA GLY A 179 1.70 -8.57 0.26
C GLY A 179 2.29 -7.36 0.97
N CYS A 180 1.45 -6.53 1.61
CA CYS A 180 1.85 -5.21 2.12
C CYS A 180 1.24 -4.96 3.51
N SER A 181 2.07 -4.79 4.54
CA SER A 181 1.61 -4.64 5.93
C SER A 181 0.96 -3.29 6.23
N SER A 182 1.22 -2.30 5.39
CA SER A 182 0.78 -0.92 5.62
C SER A 182 -0.02 -0.37 4.45
N GLY A 183 -0.72 -1.27 3.76
CA GLY A 183 -1.48 -0.90 2.57
C GLY A 183 -0.64 -0.81 1.30
N SER A 184 -1.34 -0.54 0.22
CA SER A 184 -0.78 -0.56 -1.12
C SER A 184 -1.69 0.04 -2.17
N GLU A 185 -1.08 0.34 -3.31
CA GLU A 185 -1.76 0.77 -4.52
C GLU A 185 -1.18 0.02 -5.74
N GLN A 186 -1.93 -0.90 -6.33
CA GLN A 186 -1.45 -1.75 -7.44
C GLN A 186 -2.50 -2.02 -8.50
N ASN A 187 -2.03 -2.32 -9.72
CA ASN A 187 -2.89 -2.69 -10.83
C ASN A 187 -3.20 -4.20 -10.82
N HIS A 188 -4.49 -4.54 -10.90
CA HIS A 188 -4.99 -5.91 -11.10
C HIS A 188 -6.09 -5.89 -12.15
N ASP A 189 -5.96 -6.73 -13.19
CA ASP A 189 -6.96 -6.91 -14.23
C ASP A 189 -7.46 -5.59 -14.86
N GLY A 190 -6.55 -4.63 -15.03
CA GLY A 190 -6.88 -3.33 -15.65
C GLY A 190 -7.53 -2.31 -14.69
N PHE A 191 -7.73 -2.65 -13.42
CA PHE A 191 -8.11 -1.71 -12.36
C PHE A 191 -6.92 -1.39 -11.46
N TRP A 192 -6.89 -0.19 -10.89
CA TRP A 192 -5.99 0.15 -9.80
C TRP A 192 -6.74 0.03 -8.48
N PHE A 193 -6.21 -0.78 -7.58
CA PHE A 193 -6.76 -1.03 -6.26
C PHE A 193 -5.90 -0.33 -5.23
N ARG A 194 -6.57 0.39 -4.31
CA ARG A 194 -5.94 0.98 -3.13
C ARG A 194 -6.59 0.44 -1.86
N ILE A 195 -5.76 -0.05 -0.96
CA ILE A 195 -6.14 -0.39 0.42
C ILE A 195 -5.18 0.34 1.35
N ASP A 196 -5.66 1.37 2.03
CA ASP A 196 -4.80 2.31 2.74
C ASP A 196 -5.29 2.49 4.19
N PRO A 197 -4.67 1.80 5.16
CA PRO A 197 -5.00 1.98 6.57
C PRO A 197 -4.47 3.35 7.05
N ASN A 198 -5.36 4.17 7.63
CA ASN A 198 -5.05 5.52 8.09
C ASN A 198 -5.54 5.79 9.53
N ALA A 199 -4.88 6.72 10.21
CA ALA A 199 -5.28 7.15 11.55
C ALA A 199 -6.56 8.01 11.51
N ARG A 200 -7.28 8.10 12.65
CA ARG A 200 -8.53 8.87 12.86
C ARG A 200 -9.72 8.28 12.13
N LYS A 201 -10.93 8.80 12.37
CA LYS A 201 -12.12 8.42 11.59
C LYS A 201 -12.06 8.94 10.15
N CYS A 202 -12.88 8.34 9.28
CA CYS A 202 -13.17 8.83 7.94
C CYS A 202 -13.52 10.32 7.91
N PRO A 203 -13.04 11.09 6.93
CA PRO A 203 -13.48 12.47 6.70
C PRO A 203 -15.02 12.55 6.60
N ALA A 204 -15.58 13.63 7.16
CA ALA A 204 -17.02 13.90 7.12
C ALA A 204 -17.47 14.51 5.79
#